data_AF-A0A833AR94-F1
#
_entry.id   AF-A0A833AR94-F1
#
_cell.length_a   1.000
_cell.length_b   1.000
_cell.length_c   1.000
_cell.angle_alpha   90.00
_cell.angle_beta   90.00
_cell.angle_gamma   90.00
#
_symmetry.space_group_name_H-M   'P 1'
#
loop_
_entity.id
_entity.type
_entity.pdbx_description
1 polymer ?
#
loop_
_entity_poly.entity_id
_entity_poly.type
_entity_poly.pdbx_seq_one_letter_code
_entity_poly.pdbx_strand_id
1 'polypeptide(L)'
;MLSLLPSIVVLGLAAFAALQLTLNRESSPGKKQERFAVARVLGITTVLQGIHFVEEFGTGFIGQLGAFFGLPAMPLSFFTVFNLLWLGIWIAAIPGLKSSQKWAFFAAWFLAIAGVINGIAHPLLAVAKGAYFPGLISAPFVGIASVWLWIRLQQATE
;
A
#
# COMPACT_ATOMS: atom_id res chain seq x y z
N MET A 1 -20.31 -1.99 9.91
CA MET A 1 -19.42 -0.81 9.81
C MET A 1 -18.28 -0.85 10.82
N LEU A 2 -18.51 -1.24 12.09
CA LEU A 2 -17.44 -1.31 13.10
C LEU A 2 -16.23 -2.16 12.68
N SER A 3 -16.46 -3.26 11.93
CA SER A 3 -15.42 -4.12 11.38
C SER A 3 -14.45 -3.44 10.39
N LEU A 4 -14.81 -2.27 9.86
CA LEU A 4 -13.97 -1.49 8.94
C LEU A 4 -13.17 -0.40 9.65
N LEU A 5 -13.51 -0.06 10.89
CA LEU A 5 -12.95 1.12 11.58
C LEU A 5 -11.42 1.12 11.63
N PRO A 6 -10.73 0.04 12.03
CA PRO A 6 -9.27 0.04 12.06
C PRO A 6 -8.66 0.31 10.68
N SER A 7 -9.18 -0.36 9.65
CA SER A 7 -8.71 -0.18 8.28
C SER A 7 -9.01 1.21 7.73
N ILE A 8 -10.20 1.77 7.99
CA ILE A 8 -10.57 3.11 7.54
C ILE A 8 -9.68 4.17 8.18
N VAL A 9 -9.41 4.07 9.48
CA VAL A 9 -8.55 5.03 10.18
C VAL A 9 -7.13 4.98 9.63
N VAL A 10 -6.53 3.78 9.55
CA VAL A 10 -5.15 3.62 9.09
C VAL A 10 -5.01 4.04 7.62
N LEU A 11 -5.87 3.54 6.73
CA LEU A 11 -5.80 3.85 5.30
C LEU A 11 -6.22 5.29 5.01
N GLY A 12 -7.15 5.86 5.79
CA GLY A 12 -7.53 7.26 5.70
C GLY A 12 -6.38 8.20 6.05
N LEU A 13 -5.64 7.91 7.12
CA LEU A 13 -4.43 8.66 7.49
C LEU A 13 -3.33 8.51 6.43
N ALA A 14 -3.12 7.31 5.91
CA ALA A 14 -2.15 7.07 4.83
C ALA A 14 -2.52 7.83 3.54
N ALA A 15 -3.80 7.82 3.16
CA ALA A 15 -4.31 8.58 2.01
C ALA A 15 -4.18 10.09 2.22
N PHE A 16 -4.50 10.59 3.42
CA PHE A 16 -4.32 12.00 3.76
C PHE A 16 -2.86 12.42 3.65
N ALA A 17 -1.93 11.65 4.23
CA ALA A 17 -0.50 11.91 4.12
C ALA A 17 -0.01 11.85 2.66
N ALA A 18 -0.45 10.87 1.88
CA ALA A 18 -0.14 10.78 0.45
C ALA A 18 -0.64 11.99 -0.34
N LEU A 19 -1.84 12.49 -0.01
CA LEU A 19 -2.41 13.69 -0.61
C LEU A 19 -1.56 14.92 -0.26
N GLN A 20 -1.19 15.10 1.00
CA GLN A 20 -0.32 16.20 1.42
C GLN A 20 1.03 16.17 0.68
N LEU A 21 1.66 15.00 0.54
CA LEU A 21 2.91 14.87 -0.22
C LEU A 21 2.72 15.17 -1.71
N THR A 22 1.56 14.83 -2.28
CA THR A 22 1.27 15.10 -3.70
C THR A 22 0.97 16.56 -3.97
N LEU A 23 0.33 17.25 -3.02
CA LEU A 23 -0.01 18.67 -3.15
C LEU A 23 1.20 19.57 -2.93
N ASN A 24 2.10 19.18 -2.01
CA ASN A 24 3.23 19.99 -1.58
C ASN A 24 4.56 19.66 -2.29
N ARG A 25 4.59 18.66 -3.18
CA ARG A 25 5.79 18.28 -3.91
C ARG A 25 5.52 18.16 -5.40
N GLU A 26 6.42 18.67 -6.22
CA GLU A 26 6.27 18.67 -7.68
C GLU A 26 7.42 17.96 -8.37
N SER A 27 7.15 17.35 -9.53
CA SER A 27 8.19 16.75 -10.36
C SER A 27 8.50 17.69 -11.52
N SER A 28 9.65 18.36 -11.47
CA SER A 28 10.07 19.25 -12.55
C SER A 28 10.28 18.50 -13.87
N PRO A 29 10.10 19.14 -15.04
CA PRO A 29 10.22 18.47 -16.34
C PRO A 29 11.54 17.70 -16.54
N GLY A 30 12.64 18.23 -15.98
CA GLY A 30 13.98 17.63 -16.02
C GLY A 30 14.13 16.29 -15.28
N LYS A 31 13.23 15.97 -14.33
CA LYS A 31 13.27 14.75 -13.50
C LYS A 31 12.74 13.49 -14.22
N LYS A 32 12.84 13.44 -15.55
CA LYS A 32 12.23 12.37 -16.36
C LYS A 32 12.80 11.00 -16.01
N GLN A 33 14.12 10.90 -15.79
CA GLN A 33 14.75 9.61 -15.48
C GLN A 33 14.30 9.08 -14.12
N GLU A 34 14.16 9.97 -13.13
CA GLU A 34 13.68 9.68 -11.80
C GLU A 34 12.22 9.19 -11.85
N ARG A 35 11.35 9.86 -12.62
CA ARG A 35 9.96 9.41 -12.82
C ARG A 35 9.88 8.00 -13.42
N PHE A 36 10.75 7.68 -14.38
CA PHE A 36 10.81 6.33 -14.95
C PHE A 36 11.27 5.29 -13.93
N ALA A 37 12.22 5.65 -13.07
CA ALA A 37 12.65 4.78 -11.99
C ALA A 37 11.56 4.58 -10.93
N VAL A 38 10.84 5.64 -10.53
CA VAL A 38 9.66 5.52 -9.66
C VAL A 38 8.63 4.58 -10.29
N ALA A 39 8.34 4.74 -11.58
CA ALA A 39 7.38 3.89 -12.28
C ALA A 39 7.78 2.40 -12.28
N ARG A 40 9.09 2.09 -12.41
CA ARG A 40 9.61 0.72 -12.31
C ARG A 40 9.44 0.16 -10.89
N VAL A 41 9.82 0.93 -9.88
CA VAL A 41 9.70 0.51 -8.47
C VAL A 41 8.24 0.38 -8.06
N LEU A 42 7.36 1.26 -8.53
CA LEU A 42 5.91 1.14 -8.35
C LEU A 42 5.40 -0.17 -8.93
N GLY A 43 5.81 -0.55 -10.14
CA GLY A 43 5.44 -1.82 -10.76
C GLY A 43 5.86 -3.02 -9.91
N ILE A 44 7.11 -3.05 -9.43
CA ILE A 44 7.60 -4.12 -8.54
C ILE A 44 6.80 -4.16 -7.23
N THR A 45 6.59 -3.01 -6.60
CA THR A 45 5.84 -2.91 -5.34
C THR A 45 4.38 -3.34 -5.52
N THR A 46 3.77 -3.04 -6.66
CA THR A 46 2.40 -3.46 -7.01
C THR A 46 2.29 -4.97 -7.16
N VAL A 47 3.28 -5.62 -7.79
CA VAL A 47 3.33 -7.09 -7.88
C VAL A 47 3.44 -7.72 -6.49
N LEU A 48 4.32 -7.19 -5.64
CA LEU A 48 4.48 -7.68 -4.26
C LEU A 48 3.20 -7.47 -3.44
N GLN A 49 2.53 -6.32 -3.60
CA GLN A 49 1.25 -6.06 -2.96
C GLN A 49 0.15 -7.03 -3.46
N GLY A 50 0.21 -7.43 -4.74
CA GLY A 50 -0.67 -8.46 -5.28
C GLY A 50 -0.43 -9.84 -4.64
N ILE A 51 0.84 -10.23 -4.48
CA ILE A 51 1.21 -11.46 -3.76
C ILE A 51 0.75 -11.40 -2.30
N HIS A 52 0.91 -10.24 -1.66
CA HIS A 52 0.48 -10.02 -0.28
C HIS A 52 -1.03 -10.16 -0.12
N PHE A 53 -1.80 -9.55 -1.02
CA PHE A 53 -3.25 -9.73 -1.07
C PHE A 53 -3.65 -11.20 -1.25
N VAL A 54 -2.94 -11.97 -2.09
CA VAL A 54 -3.20 -13.41 -2.26
C VAL A 54 -2.95 -14.19 -0.97
N GLU A 55 -1.86 -13.90 -0.25
CA GLU A 55 -1.60 -14.53 1.06
C GLU A 55 -2.71 -14.21 2.06
N GLU A 56 -3.06 -12.93 2.22
CA GLU A 56 -4.12 -12.50 3.14
C GLU A 56 -5.48 -13.14 2.81
N PHE A 57 -5.83 -13.21 1.52
CA PHE A 57 -7.04 -13.84 1.05
C PHE A 57 -7.03 -15.35 1.34
N GLY A 58 -5.95 -16.04 0.96
CA GLY A 58 -5.83 -17.50 1.10
C GLY A 58 -5.72 -17.98 2.54
N THR A 59 -5.25 -17.13 3.46
CA THR A 59 -5.05 -17.49 4.88
C THR A 59 -6.09 -16.88 5.83
N GLY A 60 -7.10 -16.20 5.28
CA GLY A 60 -8.26 -15.74 6.04
C GLY A 60 -8.01 -14.50 6.90
N PHE A 61 -7.19 -13.55 6.44
CA PHE A 61 -6.87 -12.30 7.13
C PHE A 61 -8.09 -11.60 7.71
N ILE A 62 -9.17 -11.45 6.93
CA ILE A 62 -10.39 -10.74 7.36
C ILE A 62 -11.03 -11.33 8.62
N GLY A 63 -10.97 -12.66 8.78
CA GLY A 63 -11.52 -13.34 9.95
C GLY A 63 -10.59 -13.21 11.15
N GLN A 64 -9.29 -13.38 10.92
CA GLN A 64 -8.28 -13.31 11.97
C GLN A 64 -8.08 -11.89 12.52
N LEU A 65 -8.11 -10.87 11.65
CA LEU A 65 -8.03 -9.47 12.04
C LEU A 65 -9.25 -9.05 12.86
N GLY A 66 -10.46 -9.42 12.41
CA GLY A 66 -11.68 -9.16 13.17
C GLY A 66 -11.60 -9.79 14.57
N ALA A 67 -11.28 -11.08 14.63
CA ALA A 67 -11.13 -11.80 15.89
C ALA A 67 -10.07 -11.18 16.82
N PHE A 68 -8.94 -10.73 16.28
CA PHE A 68 -7.86 -10.09 17.03
C PHE A 68 -8.32 -8.82 17.77
N PHE A 69 -9.21 -8.03 17.15
CA PHE A 69 -9.74 -6.79 17.75
C PHE A 69 -11.08 -6.99 18.47
N GLY A 70 -11.59 -8.23 18.58
CA GLY A 70 -12.93 -8.48 19.13
C GLY A 70 -14.05 -7.88 18.27
N LEU A 71 -13.82 -7.75 16.96
CA LEU A 71 -14.76 -7.18 16.00
C LEU A 71 -15.29 -8.26 15.04
N PRO A 72 -16.48 -8.05 14.43
CA PRO A 72 -16.92 -8.89 13.33
C PRO A 72 -15.92 -8.88 12.18
N ALA A 73 -15.86 -9.96 11.40
CA ALA A 73 -15.06 -9.98 10.18
C ALA A 73 -15.57 -8.91 9.17
N MET A 74 -14.63 -8.34 8.43
CA MET A 74 -14.95 -7.52 7.26
C MET A 74 -15.64 -8.37 6.18
N PRO A 75 -16.62 -7.85 5.42
CA PRO A 75 -17.17 -8.57 4.29
C PRO A 75 -16.08 -8.92 3.26
N LEU A 76 -16.00 -10.20 2.88
CA LEU A 76 -15.00 -10.69 1.91
C LEU A 76 -15.11 -9.96 0.56
N SER A 77 -16.32 -9.65 0.12
CA SER A 77 -16.58 -8.89 -1.10
C SER A 77 -15.95 -7.51 -1.06
N PHE A 78 -16.09 -6.79 0.06
CA PHE A 78 -15.48 -5.48 0.24
C PHE A 78 -13.95 -5.59 0.22
N PHE A 79 -13.36 -6.49 1.01
CA PHE A 79 -11.91 -6.70 1.04
C PHE A 79 -11.34 -6.99 -0.36
N THR A 80 -12.02 -7.84 -1.12
CA THR A 80 -11.61 -8.25 -2.47
C THR A 80 -11.70 -7.10 -3.46
N VAL A 81 -12.87 -6.44 -3.54
CA VAL A 81 -13.08 -5.32 -4.48
C VAL A 81 -12.15 -4.17 -4.15
N PHE A 82 -11.98 -3.84 -2.87
CA PHE A 82 -11.10 -2.77 -2.43
C PHE A 82 -9.64 -3.01 -2.87
N ASN A 83 -9.10 -4.20 -2.63
CA ASN A 83 -7.73 -4.53 -3.03
C ASN A 83 -7.55 -4.56 -4.54
N LEU A 84 -8.50 -5.15 -5.29
CA LEU A 84 -8.45 -5.18 -6.75
C LEU A 84 -8.53 -3.79 -7.38
N LEU A 85 -9.35 -2.90 -6.83
CA LEU A 85 -9.44 -1.50 -7.27
C LEU A 85 -8.10 -0.78 -7.06
N TRP A 86 -7.46 -0.93 -5.90
CA TRP A 86 -6.17 -0.31 -5.63
C TRP A 86 -5.05 -0.88 -6.50
N LEU A 87 -5.00 -2.20 -6.70
CA LEU A 87 -4.08 -2.83 -7.65
C LEU A 87 -4.26 -2.24 -9.06
N GLY A 88 -5.50 -2.07 -9.51
CA GLY A 88 -5.81 -1.42 -10.78
C GLY A 88 -5.31 0.03 -10.85
N ILE A 89 -5.54 0.81 -9.79
CA ILE A 89 -5.08 2.20 -9.68
C ILE A 89 -3.55 2.29 -9.74
N TRP A 90 -2.83 1.43 -9.03
CA TRP A 90 -1.36 1.42 -9.04
C TRP A 90 -0.78 1.00 -10.39
N ILE A 91 -1.40 0.01 -11.06
CA ILE A 91 -1.03 -0.36 -12.43
C ILE A 91 -1.24 0.84 -13.37
N ALA A 92 -2.39 1.51 -13.29
CA ALA A 92 -2.70 2.68 -14.11
C ALA A 92 -1.75 3.86 -13.83
N ALA A 93 -1.26 4.00 -12.60
CA ALA A 93 -0.35 5.07 -12.20
C ALA A 93 1.05 4.93 -12.84
N ILE A 94 1.47 3.73 -13.29
CA ILE A 94 2.78 3.51 -13.92
C ILE A 94 2.99 4.41 -15.16
N PRO A 95 2.11 4.42 -16.18
CA PRO A 95 2.22 5.38 -17.27
C PRO A 95 1.96 6.83 -16.82
N GLY A 96 1.08 7.06 -15.85
CA GLY A 96 0.79 8.39 -15.31
C GLY A 96 2.03 9.09 -14.72
N LEU A 97 2.87 8.34 -14.00
CA LEU A 97 4.14 8.82 -13.47
C LEU A 97 5.10 9.25 -14.58
N LYS A 98 5.18 8.51 -15.69
CA LYS A 98 6.06 8.88 -16.83
C LYS A 98 5.66 10.22 -17.44
N SER A 99 4.36 10.51 -17.44
CA SER A 99 3.75 11.75 -17.92
C SER A 99 3.58 12.82 -16.83
N SER A 100 4.16 12.63 -15.64
CA SER A 100 4.12 13.57 -14.52
C SER A 100 2.72 13.94 -14.02
N GLN A 101 1.75 13.01 -14.11
CA GLN A 101 0.37 13.26 -13.68
C GLN A 101 0.26 13.24 -12.14
N LYS A 102 -0.31 14.29 -11.52
CA LYS A 102 -0.40 14.42 -10.05
C LYS A 102 -1.10 13.23 -9.37
N TRP A 103 -2.21 12.73 -9.95
CA TRP A 103 -2.93 11.59 -9.36
C TRP A 103 -2.08 10.31 -9.29
N ALA A 104 -1.12 10.13 -10.22
CA ALA A 104 -0.24 8.97 -10.23
C ALA A 104 0.81 9.05 -9.11
N PHE A 105 1.27 10.26 -8.77
CA PHE A 105 2.09 10.47 -7.58
C PHE A 105 1.32 10.22 -6.29
N PHE A 106 0.05 10.63 -6.22
CA PHE A 106 -0.81 10.27 -5.08
C PHE A 106 -0.91 8.76 -4.89
N ALA A 107 -1.21 8.02 -5.97
CA ALA A 107 -1.29 6.56 -5.90
C ALA A 107 0.04 5.93 -5.44
N ALA A 108 1.17 6.42 -5.95
CA ALA A 108 2.49 5.92 -5.57
C ALA A 108 2.87 6.24 -4.12
N TRP A 109 2.62 7.48 -3.65
CA TRP A 109 2.82 7.84 -2.24
C TRP A 109 1.93 7.02 -1.32
N PHE A 110 0.68 6.78 -1.72
CA PHE A 110 -0.24 5.96 -0.96
C PHE A 110 0.26 4.52 -0.80
N LEU A 111 0.74 3.88 -1.87
CA LEU A 111 1.33 2.53 -1.77
C LEU A 111 2.60 2.53 -0.92
N ALA A 112 3.45 3.55 -1.05
CA ALA A 112 4.66 3.65 -0.25
C ALA A 112 4.32 3.72 1.25
N ILE A 113 3.35 4.54 1.66
CA ILE A 113 2.96 4.67 3.06
C ILE A 113 2.24 3.40 3.55
N ALA A 114 1.20 2.96 2.83
CA ALA A 114 0.41 1.80 3.23
C ALA A 114 1.26 0.53 3.28
N GLY A 115 2.16 0.32 2.32
CA GLY A 115 3.03 -0.84 2.30
C GLY A 115 4.08 -0.84 3.41
N VAL A 116 4.61 0.32 3.82
CA VAL A 116 5.45 0.42 5.02
C VAL A 116 4.65 0.05 6.27
N ILE A 117 3.43 0.56 6.40
CA ILE A 117 2.54 0.22 7.53
C ILE A 117 2.28 -1.29 7.56
N ASN A 118 1.96 -1.92 6.42
CA ASN A 118 1.79 -3.38 6.34
C ASN A 118 3.06 -4.14 6.74
N GLY A 119 4.22 -3.73 6.20
CA GLY A 119 5.51 -4.36 6.52
C GLY A 119 5.87 -4.33 8.00
N ILE A 120 5.32 -3.39 8.76
CA ILE A 120 5.48 -3.30 10.22
C ILE A 120 4.34 -4.02 10.96
N ALA A 121 3.09 -3.79 10.55
CA ALA A 121 1.91 -4.25 11.26
C ALA A 121 1.81 -5.78 11.29
N HIS A 122 2.06 -6.48 10.18
CA HIS A 122 1.92 -7.94 10.14
C HIS A 122 2.91 -8.67 11.06
N PRO A 123 4.21 -8.33 11.09
CA PRO A 123 5.13 -8.87 12.10
C PRO A 123 4.67 -8.59 13.54
N LEU A 124 4.20 -7.37 13.84
CA LEU A 124 3.72 -7.04 15.18
C LEU A 124 2.48 -7.85 15.56
N LEU A 125 1.53 -8.04 14.64
CA LEU A 125 0.34 -8.87 14.86
C LEU A 125 0.70 -10.34 15.08
N ALA A 126 1.68 -10.87 14.33
CA ALA A 126 2.17 -12.22 14.53
C ALA A 126 2.83 -12.40 15.92
N VAL A 127 3.65 -11.44 16.34
CA VAL A 127 4.27 -11.43 17.67
C VAL A 127 3.20 -11.33 18.76
N ALA A 128 2.24 -10.41 18.63
CA ALA A 128 1.18 -10.22 19.61
C ALA A 128 0.25 -11.44 19.73
N LYS A 129 0.00 -12.14 18.62
CA LYS A 129 -0.77 -13.39 18.59
C LYS A 129 0.04 -14.60 19.10
N GLY A 130 1.37 -14.53 19.08
CA GLY A 130 2.26 -15.65 19.39
C GLY A 130 2.20 -16.77 18.35
N ALA A 131 1.73 -16.48 17.14
CA ALA A 131 1.51 -17.45 16.07
C ALA A 131 1.55 -16.78 14.69
N TYR A 132 1.48 -17.58 13.63
CA TYR A 132 1.30 -17.04 12.29
C TYR A 132 0.06 -16.14 12.20
N PHE A 133 0.26 -14.98 11.57
CA PHE A 133 -0.79 -14.03 11.23
C PHE A 133 -0.80 -13.84 9.70
N PRO A 134 -1.97 -13.93 9.02
CA PRO A 134 -2.10 -13.75 7.58
C PRO A 134 -1.34 -12.54 7.06
N GLY A 135 -0.51 -12.73 6.03
CA GLY A 135 0.32 -11.68 5.44
C GLY A 135 1.73 -11.56 6.04
N LEU A 136 2.07 -12.32 7.09
CA LEU A 136 3.40 -12.28 7.73
C LEU A 136 4.55 -12.57 6.77
N ILE A 137 4.37 -13.46 5.78
CA ILE A 137 5.45 -13.86 4.88
C ILE A 137 5.70 -12.77 3.83
N SER A 138 4.64 -12.27 3.19
CA SER A 138 4.71 -11.30 2.10
C SER A 138 4.88 -9.85 2.56
N ALA A 139 4.31 -9.45 3.70
CA ALA A 139 4.32 -8.06 4.15
C ALA A 139 5.72 -7.46 4.33
N PRO A 140 6.74 -8.17 4.85
CA PRO A 140 8.11 -7.63 4.92
C PRO A 140 8.66 -7.21 3.55
N PHE A 141 8.38 -7.98 2.50
CA PHE A 141 8.81 -7.66 1.14
C PHE A 141 8.08 -6.44 0.59
N VAL A 142 6.77 -6.32 0.85
CA VAL A 142 6.00 -5.11 0.53
C VAL A 142 6.59 -3.91 1.26
N GLY A 143 6.88 -4.02 2.55
CA GLY A 143 7.49 -2.95 3.35
C GLY A 143 8.82 -2.47 2.78
N ILE A 144 9.73 -3.38 2.46
CA ILE A 144 11.04 -3.06 1.87
C ILE A 144 10.87 -2.37 0.51
N ALA A 145 10.01 -2.90 -0.37
CA ALA A 145 9.76 -2.30 -1.67
C ALA A 145 9.08 -0.92 -1.55
N SER A 146 8.22 -0.73 -0.57
CA SER A 146 7.58 0.55 -0.28
C SER A 146 8.54 1.59 0.29
N VAL A 147 9.52 1.21 1.12
CA VAL A 147 10.63 2.10 1.51
C VAL A 147 11.45 2.49 0.28
N TRP A 148 11.74 1.54 -0.60
CA TRP A 148 12.46 1.85 -1.84
C TRP A 148 11.65 2.80 -2.73
N LEU A 149 10.34 2.57 -2.87
CA LEU A 149 9.43 3.44 -3.60
C LEU A 149 9.41 4.85 -3.00
N TRP A 150 9.33 4.98 -1.67
CA TRP A 150 9.42 6.25 -0.96
C TRP A 150 10.69 7.01 -1.30
N ILE A 151 11.85 6.36 -1.23
CA ILE A 151 13.15 6.98 -1.54
C ILE A 151 13.17 7.49 -3.00
N ARG A 152 12.65 6.71 -3.94
CA ARG A 152 12.57 7.14 -5.36
C ARG A 152 11.62 8.31 -5.55
N LEU A 153 10.49 8.33 -4.84
CA LEU A 153 9.52 9.43 -4.89
C LEU A 153 10.12 10.73 -4.34
N GLN A 154 10.90 10.66 -3.26
CA GLN A 154 11.64 11.80 -2.71
C GLN A 154 12.65 12.38 -3.71
N GLN A 155 13.28 11.54 -4.54
CA GLN A 155 14.24 11.99 -5.56
C GLN A 155 13.56 12.60 -6.79
N ALA A 156 12.36 12.10 -7.14
CA ALA A 156 11.59 12.50 -8.30
C ALA A 156 10.74 13.75 -8.08
N THR A 157 10.58 14.20 -6.84
CA THR A 157 9.72 15.34 -6.45
C THR A 157 10.45 16.27 -5.49
N GLU A 158 10.19 17.56 -5.55
CA GLU A 158 10.75 18.61 -4.68
C GLU A 158 9.67 19.52 -4.12
#